data_AF-A0AAD3Y693-F1
#
_entry.id   AF-A0AAD3Y693-F1
#
_cell.length_a   1.000
_cell.length_b   1.000
_cell.length_c   1.000
_cell.angle_alpha   90.00
_cell.angle_beta   90.00
_cell.angle_gamma   90.00
#
_symmetry.space_group_name_H-M   'P 1'
#
loop_
_entity.id
_entity.type
_entity.pdbx_description
1 polymer ?
#
loop_
_entity_poly.entity_id
_entity_poly.type
_entity_poly.pdbx_seq_one_letter_code
_entity_poly.pdbx_strand_id
1 'polypeptide(L)'
;GTDYLGKTVSLAVGELISVATLGQVHQVELYCAKEATKSTILMLRVVASKDIGRQILTYGKRKPLDDSLKAKDAILIPIEGSSSHVKQQPC
;
A
#
# COMPACT_ATOMS: atom_id res chain seq x y z
N GLY A 1 2.32 -0.86 34.60
CA GLY A 1 3.02 -1.66 33.57
C GLY A 1 2.07 -2.32 32.58
N THR A 2 1.00 -2.95 33.09
CA THR A 2 0.01 -3.73 32.31
C THR A 2 -1.02 -2.87 31.57
N ASP A 3 -1.34 -1.68 32.08
CA ASP A 3 -2.40 -0.82 31.52
C ASP A 3 -2.03 -0.21 30.16
N TYR A 4 -0.73 -0.12 29.86
CA TYR A 4 -0.23 0.36 28.57
C TYR A 4 -0.35 -0.73 27.50
N LEU A 5 -0.04 -1.99 27.85
CA LEU A 5 -0.13 -3.13 26.93
C LEU A 5 -1.58 -3.34 26.44
N GLY A 6 -2.56 -3.30 27.36
CA GLY A 6 -3.97 -3.41 26.99
C GLY A 6 -4.42 -2.31 26.03
N LYS A 7 -3.98 -1.06 26.25
CA LYS A 7 -4.30 0.07 25.38
C LYS A 7 -3.66 -0.06 23.99
N THR A 8 -2.40 -0.49 23.90
CA THR A 8 -1.73 -0.69 22.61
C THR A 8 -2.39 -1.78 21.78
N VAL A 9 -2.78 -2.90 22.40
CA VAL A 9 -3.50 -3.98 21.71
C VAL A 9 -4.86 -3.49 21.21
N SER A 10 -5.64 -2.82 22.06
CA SER A 10 -6.93 -2.27 21.66
C SER A 10 -6.82 -1.25 20.53
N LEU A 11 -5.78 -0.40 20.53
CA LEU A 11 -5.52 0.55 19.45
C LEU A 11 -5.20 -0.17 18.13
N ALA A 12 -4.28 -1.14 18.15
CA ALA A 12 -3.90 -1.88 16.95
C ALA A 12 -5.08 -2.66 16.34
N VAL A 13 -5.93 -3.25 17.21
CA VAL A 13 -7.16 -3.92 16.78
C VAL A 13 -8.14 -2.91 16.16
N GLY A 14 -8.30 -1.73 16.77
CA GLY A 14 -9.15 -0.66 16.24
C GLY A 14 -8.72 -0.20 14.85
N GLU A 15 -7.43 0.06 14.64
CA GLU A 15 -6.89 0.46 13.33
C GLU A 15 -7.04 -0.65 12.28
N LEU A 16 -6.84 -1.91 12.66
CA LEU A 16 -7.00 -3.04 11.72
C LEU A 16 -8.47 -3.21 11.29
N ILE A 17 -9.41 -3.04 12.22
CA ILE A 17 -10.85 -3.05 11.92
C ILE A 17 -11.20 -1.84 11.03
N SER A 18 -10.64 -0.66 11.32
CA SER A 18 -10.85 0.55 10.53
C SER A 18 -10.45 0.32 9.07
N VAL A 19 -9.23 -0.15 8.80
CA VAL A 19 -8.74 -0.42 7.43
C VAL A 19 -9.56 -1.50 6.71
N ALA A 20 -10.10 -2.48 7.45
CA ALA A 20 -10.95 -3.53 6.90
C ALA A 20 -12.41 -3.08 6.63
N THR A 21 -12.85 -1.99 7.26
CA THR A 21 -14.21 -1.48 7.14
C THR A 21 -14.35 -0.57 5.92
N LEU A 22 -15.35 -0.84 5.09
CA LEU A 22 -15.58 -0.06 3.88
C LEU A 22 -15.87 1.41 4.21
N GLY A 23 -15.25 2.32 3.47
CA GLY A 23 -15.45 3.77 3.62
C GLY A 23 -14.71 4.42 4.79
N GLN A 24 -13.91 3.67 5.57
CA GLN A 24 -13.06 4.24 6.63
C GLN A 24 -11.66 4.66 6.14
N VAL A 25 -11.28 4.26 4.92
CA VAL A 25 -10.03 4.70 4.27
C VAL A 25 -10.32 5.90 3.38
N HIS A 26 -9.59 7.00 3.55
CA HIS A 26 -9.77 8.18 2.73
C HIS A 26 -9.00 8.08 1.41
N GLN A 27 -9.52 8.71 0.36
CA GLN A 27 -8.89 8.67 -0.97
C GLN A 27 -7.48 9.31 -0.98
N VAL A 28 -7.23 10.30 -0.13
CA VAL A 28 -5.90 10.93 0.04
C VAL A 28 -4.88 9.96 0.65
N GLU A 29 -5.29 9.16 1.64
CA GLU A 29 -4.44 8.15 2.28
C GLU A 29 -4.07 7.05 1.28
N LEU A 30 -5.05 6.59 0.49
CA LEU A 30 -4.80 5.61 -0.58
C LEU A 30 -3.84 6.17 -1.64
N TYR A 31 -4.02 7.42 -2.06
CA TYR A 31 -3.13 8.07 -3.02
C TYR A 31 -1.70 8.17 -2.48
N CYS A 32 -1.52 8.62 -1.24
CA CYS A 32 -0.19 8.72 -0.64
C CYS A 32 0.46 7.36 -0.42
N ALA A 33 -0.31 6.34 -0.03
CA ALA A 33 0.20 4.98 0.07
C ALA A 33 0.68 4.42 -1.28
N LYS A 34 -0.03 4.73 -2.37
CA LYS A 34 0.37 4.34 -3.73
C LYS A 34 1.70 5.01 -4.13
N GLU A 35 1.80 6.33 -4.00
CA GLU A 35 2.98 7.07 -4.42
C GLU A 35 4.21 6.72 -3.57
N ALA A 36 4.05 6.55 -2.25
CA ALA A 36 5.13 6.08 -1.37
C ALA A 36 5.64 4.69 -1.77
N THR A 37 4.73 3.77 -2.14
CA THR A 37 5.08 2.43 -2.61
C THR A 37 5.81 2.46 -3.94
N LYS A 38 5.34 3.26 -4.91
CA LYS A 38 6.00 3.43 -6.21
C LYS A 38 7.40 4.00 -6.05
N SER A 39 7.55 5.05 -5.25
CA SER A 39 8.85 5.67 -4.96
C SER A 39 9.82 4.65 -4.36
N THR A 40 9.37 3.85 -3.38
CA THR A 40 10.18 2.78 -2.78
C THR A 40 10.65 1.77 -3.82
N ILE A 41 9.75 1.31 -4.70
CA ILE A 41 10.07 0.37 -5.78
C ILE A 41 11.14 0.95 -6.72
N LEU A 42 11.03 2.24 -7.08
CA LEU A 42 11.98 2.92 -7.96
C LEU A 42 13.35 3.19 -7.28
N MET A 43 13.36 3.43 -5.96
CA MET A 43 14.56 3.77 -5.21
C MET A 43 15.45 2.57 -4.84
N LEU A 44 14.97 1.32 -4.97
CA LEU A 44 15.70 0.10 -4.58
C LEU A 44 16.92 -0.28 -5.47
N ARG A 45 17.67 0.69 -6.01
CA ARG A 45 18.84 0.46 -6.89
C ARG A 45 19.94 -0.43 -6.27
N VAL A 46 20.25 -0.29 -4.98
CA VAL A 46 21.24 -1.13 -4.26
C VAL A 46 20.74 -2.57 -4.05
N VAL A 47 19.42 -2.78 -4.13
CA VAL A 47 18.75 -4.07 -3.91
C VAL A 47 18.36 -4.72 -5.24
N ALA A 48 18.70 -4.13 -6.40
CA ALA A 48 18.31 -4.65 -7.70
C ALA A 48 18.73 -6.12 -7.90
N SER A 49 19.95 -6.51 -7.53
CA SER A 49 20.39 -7.92 -7.60
C SER A 49 19.64 -8.85 -6.64
N LYS A 50 19.37 -8.39 -5.41
CA LYS A 50 18.56 -9.13 -4.42
C LYS A 50 17.10 -9.26 -4.85
N ASP A 51 16.54 -8.24 -5.48
CA ASP A 51 15.19 -8.26 -6.02
C ASP A 51 15.08 -9.19 -7.23
N ILE A 52 16.04 -9.13 -8.15
CA ILE A 52 16.15 -10.07 -9.28
C ILE A 52 16.22 -11.51 -8.77
N GLY A 53 17.12 -11.78 -7.81
CA GLY A 53 17.27 -13.11 -7.23
C GLY A 53 15.98 -13.61 -6.57
N ARG A 54 15.33 -12.76 -5.75
CA ARG A 54 14.06 -13.12 -5.09
C ARG A 54 12.96 -13.40 -6.10
N GLN A 55 12.80 -12.56 -7.13
CA GLN A 55 11.77 -12.78 -8.14
C GLN A 55 11.99 -14.07 -8.93
N ILE A 56 13.24 -14.38 -9.30
CA ILE A 56 13.56 -15.64 -9.98
C ILE A 56 13.29 -16.84 -9.07
N LEU A 57 13.68 -16.78 -7.79
CA LEU A 57 13.45 -17.88 -6.84
C LEU A 57 11.97 -18.10 -6.51
N THR A 58 11.17 -17.03 -6.45
CA THR A 58 9.72 -17.13 -6.12
C THR A 58 8.87 -17.46 -7.35
N TYR A 59 9.16 -16.86 -8.50
CA TYR A 59 8.30 -16.94 -9.68
C TYR A 59 8.92 -17.68 -10.86
N GLY A 60 10.16 -18.17 -10.75
CA GLY A 60 10.91 -18.80 -11.83
C GLY A 60 11.37 -17.82 -12.93
N LYS A 61 11.01 -16.53 -12.83
CA LYS A 61 11.32 -15.49 -13.80
C LYS A 61 11.34 -14.11 -13.15
N ARG A 62 12.02 -13.17 -13.79
CA ARG A 62 11.91 -11.74 -13.45
C ARG A 62 10.62 -11.19 -14.06
N LYS A 63 9.75 -10.61 -13.23
CA LYS A 63 8.58 -9.87 -13.72
C LYS A 63 9.01 -8.45 -14.13
N PRO A 64 8.47 -7.91 -15.24
CA PRO A 64 8.64 -6.52 -15.60
C PRO A 64 8.27 -5.57 -14.46
N LEU A 65 9.00 -4.47 -14.34
CA LEU A 65 8.71 -3.43 -13.36
C LEU A 65 7.33 -2.82 -13.56
N ASP A 66 6.94 -2.63 -14.83
CA ASP A 66 5.65 -2.07 -15.24
C ASP A 66 4.47 -2.87 -14.72
N ASP A 67 4.59 -4.20 -14.61
CA ASP A 67 3.53 -5.04 -14.07
C ASP A 67 3.25 -4.70 -12.60
N SER A 68 4.30 -4.39 -11.84
CA SER A 68 4.16 -3.99 -10.44
C SER A 68 3.58 -2.58 -10.30
N LEU A 69 3.99 -1.64 -11.13
CA LEU A 69 3.46 -0.28 -11.13
C LEU A 69 1.98 -0.25 -11.49
N LYS A 70 1.59 -0.95 -12.58
CA LYS A 70 0.19 -1.10 -13.01
C LYS A 70 -0.67 -1.74 -11.93
N ALA A 71 -0.17 -2.77 -11.27
CA ALA A 71 -0.89 -3.43 -10.17
C ALA A 71 -1.17 -2.47 -9.00
N LYS A 72 -0.25 -1.54 -8.70
CA LYS A 72 -0.48 -0.52 -7.66
C LYS A 72 -1.46 0.56 -8.09
N ASP A 73 -1.44 0.96 -9.36
CA ASP A 73 -2.41 1.90 -9.91
C ASP A 73 -3.84 1.34 -9.88
N ALA A 74 -4.00 0.04 -10.14
CA ALA A 74 -5.27 -0.66 -10.13
C ALA A 74 -5.92 -0.82 -8.74
N ILE A 75 -5.21 -0.49 -7.65
CA ILE A 75 -5.79 -0.56 -6.29
C ILE A 75 -6.83 0.54 -6.15
N LEU A 76 -8.09 0.21 -5.91
CA LEU A 76 -9.16 1.17 -5.72
C LEU A 76 -9.89 0.88 -4.41
N ILE A 77 -10.48 1.91 -3.80
CA ILE A 77 -11.49 1.70 -2.76
C ILE A 77 -12.71 1.11 -3.47
N PRO A 78 -13.26 -0.05 -3.04
CA PRO A 78 -14.51 -0.55 -3.58
C PRO A 78 -15.58 0.52 -3.36
N ILE A 79 -16.19 1.03 -4.44
CA ILE A 79 -17.06 2.21 -4.38
C ILE A 79 -18.53 1.75 -4.29
N GLU A 80 -19.28 2.24 -3.29
CA GLU A 80 -20.66 2.68 -3.53
C GLU A 80 -20.64 4.21 -3.64
N GLY A 81 -21.09 4.75 -4.78
CA GLY A 81 -21.23 6.19 -4.98
C GLY A 81 -20.02 6.88 -5.62
N SER A 82 -20.13 7.10 -6.93
CA SER A 82 -19.25 7.88 -7.78
C SER A 82 -18.92 9.28 -7.24
N SER A 83 -17.64 9.68 -7.28
CA SER A 83 -17.29 11.06 -7.67
C SER A 83 -15.87 11.12 -8.24
N SER A 84 -15.83 11.15 -9.56
CA SER A 84 -14.69 11.48 -10.41
C SER A 84 -14.36 12.97 -10.31
N HIS A 85 -13.57 13.36 -9.31
CA HIS A 85 -12.57 14.44 -9.38
C HIS A 85 -11.99 14.67 -7.98
N VAL A 86 -10.95 13.91 -7.65
CA VAL A 86 -10.07 14.28 -6.54
C VAL A 86 -8.93 15.07 -7.15
N LYS A 87 -8.93 16.39 -6.93
CA LYS A 87 -7.70 17.20 -7.12
C LYS A 87 -6.60 16.49 -6.34
N GLN A 88 -5.49 16.20 -7.02
CA GLN A 88 -4.29 15.65 -6.40
C GLN A 88 -3.80 16.65 -5.36
N GLN A 89 -4.25 16.48 -4.11
CA GLN A 89 -3.69 17.14 -2.95
C GLN A 89 -2.27 16.57 -2.78
N PRO A 90 -1.24 17.40 -2.55
CA PRO A 90 0.07 16.87 -2.23
C PRO A 90 -0.02 15.99 -0.98
N CYS A 91 0.59 14.82 -1.08
CA CYS A 91 1.30 14.26 0.06
C CYS A 91 2.47 15.23 0.37
#